data_AF-A0A6S7IJ18-F1
#
_entry.id   AF-A0A6S7IJ18-F1
#
_cell.length_a   1.000
_cell.length_b   1.000
_cell.length_c   1.000
_cell.angle_alpha   90.00
_cell.angle_beta   90.00
_cell.angle_gamma   90.00
#
_symmetry.space_group_name_H-M   'P 1'
#
loop_
_entity.id
_entity.type
_entity.pdbx_description
1 polymer ?
#
loop_
_entity_poly.entity_id
_entity_poly.type
_entity_poly.pdbx_seq_one_letter_code
_entity_poly.pdbx_strand_id
1 'polypeptide(L)'
;MSLFHWGVHAWVVYSLVGLCMAFVTYRRDLPMTMRSCFYPLLGDWIYGIVGDVIDIISIVSTMFGVCTTLGLGAMTINSGVNRVNSDFSESVDNQIIIIWVVTAMATISVITGLKMGVRRLSEICFGLGVALMLIILFYDKTFFLLNLYVQSIGYYLQNFLQIGFHTEAFAQLGNAPDGKQAPEWIDTWTIFYWGWWISWSPFVGMFIARISRGRTIRSYINATLTAPILFSFLWFTIFGGAGLKMEREAALKGINCSDEFGGTNSTEPLGNYSDYHVVVRRRCTLTYCNNMVTLVSF
;
A
#
# COMPACT_ATOMS: atom_id res chain seq x y z
N MET A 1 1.69 13.62 1.73
CA MET A 1 2.54 12.56 2.34
C MET A 1 2.27 11.18 1.75
N SER A 2 1.04 10.85 1.35
CA SER A 2 0.73 9.56 0.71
C SER A 2 1.63 9.25 -0.50
N LEU A 3 1.91 10.23 -1.35
CA LEU A 3 2.86 10.05 -2.47
C LEU A 3 4.31 9.80 -2.03
N PHE A 4 4.69 10.21 -0.82
CA PHE A 4 6.01 9.91 -0.27
C PHE A 4 6.13 8.45 0.13
N HIS A 5 5.14 7.92 0.85
CA HIS A 5 5.16 6.54 1.31
C HIS A 5 4.96 5.51 0.19
N TRP A 6 4.34 5.89 -0.93
CA TRP A 6 4.04 5.01 -2.07
C TRP A 6 4.79 5.37 -3.36
N GLY A 7 5.65 6.39 -3.29
CA GLY A 7 6.48 6.86 -4.39
C GLY A 7 7.85 6.19 -4.43
N VAL A 8 8.88 6.95 -4.77
CA VAL A 8 10.26 6.45 -4.96
C VAL A 8 10.76 5.65 -3.74
N HIS A 9 10.46 6.09 -2.52
CA HIS A 9 10.97 5.47 -1.30
C HIS A 9 10.48 4.03 -1.09
N ALA A 10 9.25 3.69 -1.50
CA ALA A 10 8.77 2.31 -1.45
C ALA A 10 9.46 1.45 -2.52
N TRP A 11 9.43 1.93 -3.76
CA TRP A 11 9.87 1.14 -4.91
C TRP A 11 11.37 0.96 -4.98
N VAL A 12 12.16 1.88 -4.44
CA VAL A 12 13.63 1.76 -4.44
C VAL A 12 14.10 0.55 -3.62
N VAL A 13 13.41 0.20 -2.53
CA VAL A 13 13.73 -0.97 -1.70
C VAL A 13 13.58 -2.25 -2.54
N TYR A 14 12.47 -2.36 -3.27
CA TYR A 14 12.20 -3.49 -4.16
C TYR A 14 13.15 -3.55 -5.35
N SER A 15 13.37 -2.40 -6.00
CA SER A 15 14.29 -2.28 -7.13
C SER A 15 15.70 -2.69 -6.75
N LEU A 16 16.19 -2.25 -5.58
CA LEU A 16 17.53 -2.57 -5.08
C LEU A 16 17.68 -4.08 -4.84
N VAL A 17 16.79 -4.67 -4.05
CA VAL A 17 16.83 -6.09 -3.70
C VAL A 17 16.66 -6.97 -4.94
N GLY A 18 15.74 -6.61 -5.84
CA GLY A 18 15.57 -7.32 -7.11
C GLY A 18 16.76 -7.18 -8.05
N LEU A 19 17.45 -6.04 -8.06
CA LEU A 19 18.64 -5.83 -8.88
C LEU A 19 19.80 -6.70 -8.38
N CYS A 20 20.01 -6.72 -7.06
CA CYS A 20 21.00 -7.59 -6.43
C CYS A 20 20.75 -9.06 -6.78
N MET A 21 19.52 -9.56 -6.59
CA MET A 21 19.14 -10.92 -6.94
C MET A 21 19.31 -11.22 -8.43
N ALA A 22 18.81 -10.34 -9.30
CA ALA A 22 18.91 -10.51 -10.75
C ALA A 22 20.38 -10.56 -11.21
N PHE A 23 21.23 -9.71 -10.63
CA PHE A 23 22.65 -9.67 -10.97
C PHE A 23 23.37 -10.96 -10.55
N VAL A 24 23.25 -11.38 -9.28
CA VAL A 24 23.93 -12.60 -8.82
C VAL A 24 23.41 -13.86 -9.51
N THR A 25 22.10 -13.90 -9.81
CA THR A 25 21.48 -15.06 -10.47
C THR A 25 21.85 -15.14 -11.95
N TYR A 26 21.68 -14.05 -12.70
CA TYR A 26 21.82 -14.10 -14.17
C TYR A 26 23.20 -13.75 -14.68
N ARG A 27 24.05 -13.12 -13.86
CA ARG A 27 25.42 -12.74 -14.25
C ARG A 27 26.49 -13.61 -13.58
N ARG A 28 26.21 -14.17 -12.41
CA ARG A 28 27.14 -15.04 -11.67
C ARG A 28 26.66 -16.48 -11.51
N ASP A 29 25.55 -16.85 -12.16
CA ASP A 29 24.98 -18.20 -12.14
C ASP A 29 24.75 -18.76 -10.72
N LEU A 30 24.46 -17.89 -9.75
CA LEU A 30 24.14 -18.30 -8.39
C LEU A 30 22.65 -18.63 -8.24
N PRO A 31 22.26 -19.48 -7.25
CA PRO A 31 20.86 -19.76 -6.97
C PRO A 31 20.07 -18.48 -6.63
N MET A 32 18.83 -18.36 -7.11
CA MET A 32 17.98 -17.20 -6.86
C MET A 32 17.37 -17.23 -5.45
N THR A 33 18.22 -16.95 -4.46
CA THR A 33 17.94 -16.94 -3.02
C THR A 33 18.51 -15.67 -2.39
N MET A 34 18.02 -15.27 -1.22
CA MET A 34 18.49 -14.02 -0.58
C MET A 34 19.95 -14.14 -0.14
N ARG A 35 20.37 -15.30 0.38
CA ARG A 35 21.78 -15.56 0.72
C ARG A 35 22.75 -15.26 -0.45
N SER A 36 22.36 -15.55 -1.69
CA SER A 36 23.21 -15.33 -2.86
C SER A 36 23.53 -13.85 -3.10
N CYS A 37 22.66 -12.93 -2.67
CA CYS A 37 22.90 -11.49 -2.77
C CYS A 37 24.13 -11.06 -1.95
N PHE A 38 24.46 -11.80 -0.89
CA PHE A 38 25.58 -11.51 -0.01
C PHE A 38 26.89 -12.19 -0.45
N TYR A 39 26.87 -12.99 -1.52
CA TYR A 39 28.08 -13.65 -2.03
C TYR A 39 29.26 -12.68 -2.29
N PRO A 40 29.07 -11.47 -2.85
CA PRO A 40 30.18 -10.54 -3.05
C PRO A 40 30.87 -10.06 -1.76
N LEU A 41 30.18 -10.15 -0.62
CA LEU A 41 30.70 -9.70 0.69
C LEU A 41 31.18 -10.88 1.55
N LEU A 42 30.45 -12.00 1.51
CA LEU A 42 30.66 -13.15 2.39
C LEU A 42 31.36 -14.33 1.71
N GLY A 43 31.50 -14.31 0.38
CA GLY A 43 32.07 -15.43 -0.38
C GLY A 43 31.35 -16.75 -0.10
N ASP A 44 32.10 -17.82 0.13
CA ASP A 44 31.55 -19.17 0.33
C ASP A 44 30.82 -19.37 1.67
N TRP A 45 30.86 -18.37 2.58
CA TRP A 45 30.12 -18.43 3.85
C TRP A 45 28.60 -18.45 3.64
N ILE A 46 28.11 -18.08 2.44
CA ILE A 46 26.70 -18.19 2.08
C ILE A 46 26.19 -19.64 2.05
N TYR A 47 27.08 -20.63 1.93
CA TYR A 47 26.70 -22.05 1.91
C TYR A 47 26.64 -22.66 3.32
N GLY A 48 27.04 -21.92 4.35
CA GLY A 48 26.97 -22.34 5.74
C GLY A 48 25.86 -21.65 6.53
N ILE A 49 26.00 -21.68 7.86
CA ILE A 49 25.02 -21.17 8.82
C ILE A 49 24.67 -19.70 8.56
N VAL A 50 25.63 -18.87 8.15
CA VAL A 50 25.39 -17.44 7.88
C VAL A 50 24.37 -17.26 6.74
N GLY A 51 24.49 -18.06 5.67
CA GLY A 51 23.52 -18.04 4.57
C GLY A 51 22.14 -18.55 5.00
N ASP A 52 22.09 -19.59 5.84
CA ASP A 52 20.82 -20.09 6.38
C ASP A 52 20.11 -19.05 7.25
N VAL A 53 20.85 -18.32 8.10
CA VAL A 53 20.29 -17.22 8.90
C VAL A 53 19.72 -16.12 8.01
N ILE A 54 20.42 -15.73 6.94
CA ILE A 54 19.92 -14.71 5.99
C ILE A 54 18.60 -15.15 5.35
N ASP A 55 18.52 -16.41 4.90
CA ASP A 55 17.30 -16.93 4.30
C ASP A 55 16.15 -17.07 5.31
N ILE A 56 16.44 -17.51 6.55
CA ILE A 56 15.43 -17.57 7.63
C ILE A 56 14.87 -16.18 7.90
N ILE A 57 15.73 -15.17 8.09
CA ILE A 57 15.31 -13.78 8.30
C ILE A 57 14.45 -13.30 7.13
N SER A 58 14.87 -13.59 5.89
CA SER A 58 14.10 -13.23 4.69
C SER A 58 12.71 -13.85 4.67
N ILE A 59 12.58 -15.14 5.01
CA ILE A 59 11.30 -15.85 5.04
C ILE A 59 10.39 -15.29 6.14
N VAL A 60 10.92 -15.12 7.35
CA VAL A 60 10.19 -14.57 8.49
C VAL A 60 9.73 -13.14 8.21
N SER A 61 10.62 -12.32 7.65
CA SER A 61 10.34 -10.96 7.20
C SER A 61 9.17 -10.93 6.21
N THR A 62 9.23 -11.77 5.16
CA THR A 62 8.17 -11.87 4.16
C THR A 62 6.86 -12.33 4.79
N MET A 63 6.90 -13.28 5.72
CA MET A 63 5.73 -13.79 6.43
C MET A 63 5.01 -12.66 7.21
N PHE A 64 5.74 -11.87 8.01
CA PHE A 64 5.15 -10.73 8.72
C PHE A 64 4.56 -9.68 7.78
N GLY A 65 5.24 -9.44 6.66
CA GLY A 65 4.73 -8.58 5.59
C GLY A 65 3.37 -9.07 5.06
N VAL A 66 3.26 -10.34 4.71
CA VAL A 66 2.02 -10.94 4.18
C VAL A 66 0.90 -10.93 5.22
N CYS A 67 1.22 -11.26 6.49
CA CYS A 67 0.25 -11.22 7.58
C CYS A 67 -0.35 -9.82 7.80
N THR A 68 0.49 -8.77 7.71
CA THR A 68 0.04 -7.38 7.85
C THR A 68 -0.95 -7.01 6.75
N THR A 69 -0.64 -7.31 5.49
CA THR A 69 -1.55 -7.08 4.36
C THR A 69 -2.87 -7.84 4.52
N LEU A 70 -2.81 -9.10 4.94
CA LEU A 70 -4.00 -9.93 5.15
C LEU A 70 -4.90 -9.37 6.25
N GLY A 71 -4.32 -8.93 7.37
CA GLY A 71 -5.06 -8.33 8.49
C GLY A 71 -5.73 -7.01 8.09
N LEU A 72 -4.98 -6.12 7.43
CA LEU A 72 -5.54 -4.87 6.92
C LEU A 72 -6.67 -5.15 5.91
N GLY A 73 -6.48 -6.09 5.00
CA GLY A 73 -7.51 -6.48 4.03
C GLY A 73 -8.77 -7.05 4.67
N ALA A 74 -8.63 -7.90 5.68
CA ALA A 74 -9.78 -8.44 6.41
C ALA A 74 -10.58 -7.35 7.11
N MET A 75 -9.93 -6.33 7.67
CA MET A 75 -10.60 -5.16 8.24
C MET A 75 -11.39 -4.40 7.16
N THR A 76 -10.79 -4.16 5.99
CA THR A 76 -11.45 -3.45 4.89
C THR A 76 -12.64 -4.24 4.31
N ILE A 77 -12.51 -5.57 4.19
CA ILE A 77 -13.62 -6.45 3.78
C ILE A 77 -14.73 -6.41 4.82
N ASN A 78 -14.41 -6.52 6.11
CA ASN A 78 -15.42 -6.50 7.17
C ASN A 78 -16.21 -5.18 7.14
N SER A 79 -15.52 -4.04 7.10
CA SER A 79 -16.17 -2.73 6.93
C SER A 79 -16.98 -2.62 5.65
N GLY A 80 -16.51 -3.20 4.54
CA GLY A 80 -17.24 -3.24 3.27
C GLY A 80 -18.50 -4.10 3.32
N VAL A 81 -18.47 -5.25 4.01
CA VAL A 81 -19.62 -6.12 4.20
C VAL A 81 -20.63 -5.47 5.16
N ASN A 82 -20.18 -4.92 6.29
CA ASN A 82 -21.02 -4.18 7.23
C ASN A 82 -21.77 -3.03 6.54
N ARG A 83 -21.13 -2.40 5.54
CA ARG A 83 -21.72 -1.32 4.74
C ARG A 83 -22.91 -1.78 3.88
N VAL A 84 -22.86 -3.00 3.35
CA VAL A 84 -23.92 -3.56 2.49
C VAL A 84 -24.96 -4.31 3.32
N ASN A 85 -24.53 -4.94 4.40
CA ASN A 85 -25.36 -5.70 5.32
C ASN A 85 -25.04 -5.30 6.77
N SER A 86 -25.94 -4.53 7.38
CA SER A 86 -25.79 -4.03 8.75
C SER A 86 -25.80 -5.12 9.82
N ASP A 87 -26.32 -6.31 9.51
CA ASP A 87 -26.33 -7.44 10.45
C ASP A 87 -24.92 -7.98 10.72
N PHE A 88 -24.00 -7.74 9.77
CA PHE A 88 -22.62 -8.16 9.87
C PHE A 88 -21.79 -7.08 10.57
N SER A 89 -21.69 -7.13 11.90
CA SER A 89 -20.96 -6.12 12.67
C SER A 89 -19.45 -6.12 12.43
N GLU A 90 -18.81 -4.95 12.58
CA GLU A 90 -17.35 -4.80 12.56
C GLU A 90 -16.73 -5.38 13.85
N SER A 91 -16.66 -6.70 13.96
CA SER A 91 -16.08 -7.42 15.10
C SER A 91 -14.79 -8.17 14.75
N VAL A 92 -13.96 -8.42 15.77
CA VAL A 92 -12.72 -9.21 15.63
C VAL A 92 -13.04 -10.64 15.18
N ASP A 93 -14.12 -11.23 15.70
CA ASP A 93 -14.57 -12.57 15.32
C ASP A 93 -14.89 -12.66 13.81
N ASN A 94 -15.58 -11.65 13.29
CA ASN A 94 -15.88 -11.56 11.86
C ASN A 94 -14.62 -11.37 11.00
N GLN A 95 -13.62 -10.61 11.48
CA GLN A 95 -12.33 -10.49 10.80
C GLN A 95 -11.58 -11.83 10.76
N ILE A 96 -11.59 -12.59 11.86
CA ILE A 96 -10.98 -13.93 11.93
C ILE A 96 -11.65 -14.88 10.93
N ILE A 97 -12.98 -14.87 10.84
CA ILE A 97 -13.73 -15.69 9.87
C ILE A 97 -13.34 -15.31 8.42
N ILE A 98 -13.29 -14.02 8.11
CA ILE A 98 -12.86 -13.53 6.78
C ILE A 98 -11.45 -14.03 6.45
N ILE A 99 -10.52 -13.94 7.40
CA ILE A 99 -9.14 -14.43 7.21
C ILE A 99 -9.12 -15.92 6.90
N TRP A 100 -9.88 -16.74 7.62
CA TRP A 100 -9.97 -18.18 7.37
C TRP A 100 -10.51 -18.48 5.97
N VAL A 101 -11.57 -17.78 5.56
CA VAL A 101 -12.19 -17.96 4.24
C VAL A 101 -11.22 -17.57 3.12
N VAL A 102 -10.59 -16.40 3.21
CA VAL A 102 -9.61 -15.92 2.21
C VAL A 102 -8.42 -16.86 2.13
N THR A 103 -7.91 -17.32 3.28
CA THR A 103 -6.79 -18.25 3.33
C THR A 103 -7.16 -19.59 2.68
N ALA A 104 -8.34 -20.14 2.98
CA ALA A 104 -8.83 -21.37 2.35
C ALA A 104 -8.95 -21.24 0.83
N MET A 105 -9.53 -20.12 0.33
CA MET A 105 -9.61 -19.83 -1.10
C MET A 105 -8.23 -19.74 -1.75
N ALA A 106 -7.29 -19.05 -1.11
CA ALA A 106 -5.91 -18.94 -1.58
C ALA A 106 -5.22 -20.30 -1.65
N THR A 107 -5.38 -21.14 -0.62
CA THR A 107 -4.84 -22.52 -0.59
C THR A 107 -5.41 -23.36 -1.73
N ILE A 108 -6.72 -23.32 -1.97
CA ILE A 108 -7.36 -24.01 -3.10
C ILE A 108 -6.81 -23.50 -4.43
N SER A 109 -6.61 -22.18 -4.59
CA SER A 109 -6.02 -21.60 -5.80
C SER A 109 -4.58 -22.05 -6.04
N VAL A 110 -3.79 -22.29 -4.99
CA VAL A 110 -2.42 -22.81 -5.12
C VAL A 110 -2.42 -24.28 -5.53
N ILE A 111 -3.29 -25.09 -4.93
CA ILE A 111 -3.40 -26.53 -5.19
C ILE A 111 -3.91 -26.80 -6.61
N THR A 112 -4.86 -26.00 -7.11
CA THR A 112 -5.47 -26.16 -8.45
C THR A 112 -4.55 -25.77 -9.61
N GLY A 113 -3.41 -25.11 -9.33
CA GLY A 113 -2.34 -24.90 -10.30
C GLY A 113 -1.79 -23.47 -10.33
N LEU A 114 -0.59 -23.31 -9.75
CA LEU A 114 0.15 -22.05 -9.62
C LEU A 114 0.32 -21.24 -10.92
N LYS A 115 0.49 -21.89 -12.08
CA LYS A 115 0.86 -21.19 -13.32
C LYS A 115 -0.29 -20.45 -14.00
N MET A 116 -1.51 -20.98 -13.95
CA MET A 116 -2.66 -20.39 -14.64
C MET A 116 -3.59 -19.66 -13.66
N GLY A 117 -3.78 -20.19 -12.45
CA GLY A 117 -4.66 -19.59 -11.44
C GLY A 117 -4.17 -18.21 -10.98
N VAL A 118 -2.93 -18.15 -10.50
CA VAL A 118 -2.35 -16.90 -9.97
C VAL A 118 -2.31 -15.81 -11.04
N ARG A 119 -1.87 -16.15 -12.26
CA ARG A 119 -1.79 -15.19 -13.36
C ARG A 119 -3.15 -14.61 -13.72
N ARG A 120 -4.17 -15.46 -13.92
CA ARG A 120 -5.52 -15.01 -14.26
C ARG A 120 -6.14 -14.17 -13.15
N LEU A 121 -5.96 -14.59 -11.88
CA LEU A 121 -6.48 -13.85 -10.74
C LEU A 121 -5.84 -12.46 -10.66
N SER A 122 -4.51 -12.36 -10.79
CA SER A 122 -3.80 -11.07 -10.80
C SER A 122 -4.22 -10.18 -11.98
N GLU A 123 -4.41 -10.74 -13.18
CA GLU A 123 -4.89 -9.98 -14.35
C GLU A 123 -6.32 -9.44 -14.14
N ILE A 124 -7.21 -10.24 -13.53
CA ILE A 124 -8.58 -9.82 -13.18
C ILE A 124 -8.57 -8.75 -12.08
N CYS A 125 -7.83 -8.95 -10.99
CA CYS A 125 -7.74 -7.99 -9.90
C CYS A 125 -7.20 -6.65 -10.39
N PHE A 126 -6.12 -6.67 -11.16
CA PHE A 126 -5.56 -5.45 -11.76
C PHE A 126 -6.57 -4.79 -12.71
N GLY A 127 -7.24 -5.58 -13.56
CA GLY A 127 -8.27 -5.08 -14.48
C GLY A 127 -9.46 -4.43 -13.75
N LEU A 128 -9.94 -5.04 -12.67
CA LEU A 128 -11.00 -4.50 -11.82
C LEU A 128 -10.54 -3.22 -11.09
N GLY A 129 -9.31 -3.19 -10.59
CA GLY A 129 -8.74 -1.99 -9.97
C GLY A 129 -8.67 -0.81 -10.94
N VAL A 130 -8.17 -1.05 -12.16
CA VAL A 130 -8.14 -0.02 -13.21
C VAL A 130 -9.55 0.41 -13.61
N ALA A 131 -10.49 -0.53 -13.78
CA ALA A 131 -11.88 -0.21 -14.09
C ALA A 131 -12.52 0.67 -13.00
N LEU A 132 -12.33 0.33 -11.73
CA LEU A 132 -12.82 1.11 -10.59
C LEU A 132 -12.22 2.52 -10.57
N MET A 133 -10.91 2.62 -10.79
CA MET A 133 -10.21 3.91 -10.86
C MET A 133 -10.76 4.79 -11.99
N LEU A 134 -11.03 4.21 -13.16
CA LEU A 134 -11.61 4.93 -14.29
C LEU A 134 -13.06 5.35 -14.02
N ILE A 135 -13.86 4.51 -13.39
CA ILE A 135 -15.23 4.85 -12.98
C ILE A 135 -15.21 6.11 -12.11
N ILE A 136 -14.37 6.15 -11.07
CA ILE A 136 -14.29 7.32 -10.18
C ILE A 136 -13.76 8.55 -10.92
N LEU A 137 -12.76 8.38 -11.79
CA LEU A 137 -12.19 9.48 -12.57
C LEU A 137 -13.24 10.20 -13.44
N PHE A 138 -14.14 9.44 -14.07
CA PHE A 138 -15.17 9.99 -14.96
C PHE A 138 -16.48 10.34 -14.25
N TYR A 139 -16.79 9.67 -13.14
CA TYR A 139 -17.98 9.95 -12.33
C TYR A 139 -17.80 11.21 -11.47
N ASP A 140 -16.59 11.46 -10.98
CA ASP A 140 -16.26 12.70 -10.28
C ASP A 140 -15.81 13.80 -11.26
N LYS A 141 -15.45 14.98 -10.74
CA LYS A 141 -14.93 16.12 -11.50
C LYS A 141 -13.56 15.79 -12.07
N THR A 142 -13.51 15.18 -13.26
CA THR A 142 -12.28 14.74 -13.92
C THR A 142 -11.20 15.82 -13.98
N PHE A 143 -11.56 17.06 -14.36
CA PHE A 143 -10.61 18.18 -14.41
C PHE A 143 -10.00 18.51 -13.04
N PHE A 144 -10.78 18.41 -11.96
CA PHE A 144 -10.26 18.61 -10.61
C PHE A 144 -9.25 17.53 -10.24
N LEU A 145 -9.55 16.25 -10.51
CA LEU A 145 -8.64 15.14 -10.21
C LEU A 145 -7.34 15.22 -11.04
N LEU A 146 -7.42 15.59 -12.31
CA LEU A 146 -6.24 15.79 -13.16
C LEU A 146 -5.39 16.98 -12.71
N ASN A 147 -6.01 18.09 -12.31
CA ASN A 147 -5.27 19.23 -11.73
C ASN A 147 -4.62 18.84 -10.40
N LEU A 148 -5.34 18.10 -9.55
CA LEU A 148 -4.81 17.60 -8.29
C LEU A 148 -3.62 16.66 -8.51
N TYR A 149 -3.62 15.86 -9.58
CA TYR A 149 -2.52 14.97 -9.93
C TYR A 149 -1.23 15.77 -10.20
N VAL A 150 -1.32 16.76 -11.09
CA VAL A 150 -0.18 17.64 -11.43
C VAL A 150 0.31 18.39 -10.19
N GLN A 151 -0.61 18.95 -9.41
CA GLN A 151 -0.28 19.67 -8.18
C GLN A 151 0.39 18.77 -7.14
N SER A 152 -0.10 17.54 -6.97
CA SER A 152 0.43 16.58 -6.00
C SER A 152 1.84 16.12 -6.38
N ILE A 153 2.13 15.96 -7.67
CA ILE A 153 3.48 15.69 -8.16
C ILE A 153 4.42 16.86 -7.84
N GLY A 154 4.02 18.09 -8.17
CA GLY A 154 4.81 19.28 -7.87
C GLY A 154 5.12 19.39 -6.37
N TYR A 155 4.12 19.18 -5.53
CA TYR A 155 4.29 19.18 -4.08
C TYR A 155 5.18 18.04 -3.58
N TYR A 156 5.08 16.84 -4.16
CA TYR A 156 5.95 15.71 -3.83
C TYR A 156 7.41 16.01 -4.13
N LEU A 157 7.70 16.57 -5.31
CA LEU A 157 9.07 16.91 -5.72
C LEU A 157 9.66 18.02 -4.85
N GLN A 158 8.87 19.05 -4.52
CA GLN A 158 9.30 20.15 -3.67
C GLN A 158 9.68 19.68 -2.26
N ASN A 159 8.87 18.80 -1.67
CA ASN A 159 9.05 18.36 -0.28
C ASN A 159 9.83 17.03 -0.16
N PHE A 160 10.41 16.53 -1.26
CA PHE A 160 11.06 15.22 -1.32
C PHE A 160 12.15 15.08 -0.25
N LEU A 161 13.07 16.05 -0.18
CA LEU A 161 14.16 16.03 0.81
C LEU A 161 13.65 16.30 2.22
N GLN A 162 12.76 17.28 2.40
CA GLN A 162 12.26 17.65 3.72
C GLN A 162 11.57 16.48 4.42
N ILE A 163 10.69 15.76 3.71
CA ILE A 163 9.97 14.61 4.27
C ILE A 163 10.94 13.42 4.45
N GLY A 164 11.91 13.25 3.55
CA GLY A 164 12.93 12.20 3.66
C GLY A 164 13.79 12.27 4.92
N PHE A 165 14.03 13.48 5.44
CA PHE A 165 14.78 13.71 6.68
C PHE A 165 13.89 14.11 7.87
N HIS A 166 12.58 13.96 7.75
CA HIS A 166 11.66 14.31 8.83
C HIS A 166 11.69 13.24 9.92
N THR A 167 12.07 13.63 11.14
CA THR A 167 12.21 12.72 12.30
C THR A 167 11.33 13.10 13.48
N GLU A 168 10.52 14.16 13.36
CA GLU A 168 9.65 14.65 14.45
C GLU A 168 10.40 14.97 15.77
N ALA A 169 11.70 15.30 15.71
CA ALA A 169 12.55 15.46 16.89
C ALA A 169 12.00 16.42 17.97
N PHE A 170 11.35 17.52 17.57
CA PHE A 170 10.71 18.45 18.52
C PHE A 170 9.34 17.99 19.02
N ALA A 171 8.60 17.22 18.21
CA ALA A 171 7.30 16.66 18.61
C ALA A 171 7.48 15.64 19.74
N GLN A 172 8.56 14.85 19.64
CA GLN A 172 8.92 13.82 20.62
C GLN A 172 9.18 14.37 22.03
N LEU A 173 9.49 15.67 22.18
CA LEU A 173 9.65 16.31 23.48
C LEU A 173 8.31 16.56 24.21
N GLY A 174 7.17 16.42 23.51
CA GLY A 174 5.83 16.56 24.08
C GLY A 174 5.51 17.97 24.60
N ASN A 175 6.37 18.96 24.35
CA ASN A 175 6.28 20.32 24.88
C ASN A 175 6.07 21.36 23.77
N ALA A 176 5.46 20.95 22.66
CA ALA A 176 5.19 21.83 21.54
C ALA A 176 4.36 23.05 21.98
N PRO A 177 4.78 24.29 21.67
CA PRO A 177 4.10 25.51 22.12
C PRO A 177 2.64 25.62 21.68
N ASP A 178 2.27 24.94 20.59
CA ASP A 178 0.93 24.92 20.02
C ASP A 178 0.07 23.76 20.53
N GLY A 179 0.65 22.82 21.31
CA GLY A 179 -0.01 21.61 21.79
C GLY A 179 -0.53 20.67 20.68
N LYS A 180 -0.10 20.89 19.42
CA LYS A 180 -0.68 20.23 18.24
C LYS A 180 0.23 19.18 17.60
N GLN A 181 1.43 18.99 18.12
CA GLN A 181 2.33 17.97 17.59
C GLN A 181 1.91 16.59 18.09
N ALA A 182 1.84 15.63 17.16
CA ALA A 182 1.51 14.25 17.43
C ALA A 182 2.82 13.44 17.51
N PRO A 183 3.39 13.21 18.71
CA PRO A 183 4.70 12.56 18.86
C PRO A 183 4.78 11.15 18.27
N GLU A 184 3.64 10.50 18.02
CA GLU A 184 3.51 9.12 17.54
C GLU A 184 3.23 9.00 16.03
N TRP A 185 3.13 10.14 15.33
CA TRP A 185 2.65 10.12 13.96
C TRP A 185 3.68 9.51 13.00
N ILE A 186 4.97 9.83 13.16
CA ILE A 186 6.02 9.22 12.35
C ILE A 186 6.09 7.71 12.53
N ASP A 187 5.85 7.21 13.75
CA ASP A 187 5.88 5.79 14.08
C ASP A 187 4.72 5.04 13.41
N THR A 188 3.50 5.60 13.53
CA THR A 188 2.27 5.01 13.00
C THR A 188 2.24 5.00 11.47
N TRP A 189 2.96 5.91 10.81
CA TRP A 189 2.93 6.06 9.36
C TRP A 189 4.26 5.75 8.69
N THR A 190 5.26 6.62 8.86
CA THR A 190 6.50 6.55 8.09
C THR A 190 7.30 5.32 8.46
N ILE A 191 7.53 5.08 9.76
CA ILE A 191 8.28 3.93 10.24
C ILE A 191 7.51 2.65 9.95
N PHE A 192 6.19 2.64 10.16
CA PHE A 192 5.33 1.53 9.76
C PHE A 192 5.50 1.16 8.28
N TYR A 193 5.37 2.12 7.35
CA TYR A 193 5.52 1.83 5.92
C TYR A 193 6.94 1.40 5.55
N TRP A 194 7.98 2.00 6.13
CA TRP A 194 9.35 1.54 5.92
C TRP A 194 9.54 0.09 6.35
N GLY A 195 9.09 -0.25 7.56
CA GLY A 195 9.10 -1.62 8.07
C GLY A 195 8.34 -2.58 7.16
N TRP A 196 7.16 -2.16 6.69
CA TRP A 196 6.34 -2.95 5.76
C TRP A 196 7.06 -3.19 4.43
N TRP A 197 7.60 -2.16 3.78
CA TRP A 197 8.31 -2.27 2.50
C TRP A 197 9.58 -3.12 2.60
N ILE A 198 10.35 -2.95 3.67
CA ILE A 198 11.51 -3.80 3.93
C ILE A 198 11.06 -5.25 4.15
N SER A 199 9.96 -5.46 4.87
CA SER A 199 9.47 -6.81 5.15
C SER A 199 9.11 -7.60 3.89
N TRP A 200 8.51 -6.91 2.90
CA TRP A 200 8.09 -7.45 1.59
C TRP A 200 9.23 -7.56 0.57
N SER A 201 10.36 -6.90 0.81
CA SER A 201 11.38 -6.75 -0.21
C SER A 201 11.97 -8.05 -0.76
N PRO A 202 12.16 -9.12 0.03
CA PRO A 202 12.68 -10.37 -0.52
C PRO A 202 11.74 -11.01 -1.55
N PHE A 203 10.44 -11.04 -1.26
CA PHE A 203 9.44 -11.63 -2.15
C PHE A 203 9.28 -10.80 -3.43
N VAL A 204 9.05 -9.50 -3.29
CA VAL A 204 8.85 -8.60 -4.44
C VAL A 204 10.11 -8.50 -5.28
N GLY A 205 11.28 -8.39 -4.65
CA GLY A 205 12.56 -8.35 -5.33
C GLY A 205 12.81 -9.62 -6.15
N MET A 206 12.47 -10.79 -5.61
CA MET A 206 12.61 -12.06 -6.34
C MET A 206 11.68 -12.12 -7.55
N PHE A 207 10.44 -11.66 -7.40
CA PHE A 207 9.49 -11.57 -8.51
C PHE A 207 9.99 -10.63 -9.61
N ILE A 208 10.41 -9.41 -9.24
CA ILE A 208 10.95 -8.42 -10.17
C ILE A 208 12.21 -8.95 -10.87
N ALA A 209 13.09 -9.64 -10.16
CA ALA A 209 14.27 -10.27 -10.73
C ALA A 209 13.87 -11.30 -11.81
N ARG A 210 12.93 -12.21 -11.51
CA ARG A 210 12.45 -13.26 -12.43
C ARG A 210 11.95 -12.71 -13.76
N ILE A 211 11.17 -11.64 -13.73
CA ILE A 211 10.57 -11.04 -14.94
C ILE A 211 11.53 -10.09 -15.68
N SER A 212 12.74 -9.87 -15.14
CA SER A 212 13.72 -8.92 -15.68
C SER A 212 14.93 -9.57 -16.36
N ARG A 213 14.86 -10.87 -16.65
CA ARG A 213 15.96 -11.60 -17.33
C ARG A 213 16.30 -10.96 -18.67
N GLY A 214 17.60 -10.68 -18.88
CA GLY A 214 18.11 -10.12 -20.14
C GLY A 214 17.94 -8.60 -20.30
N ARG A 215 17.39 -7.90 -19.31
CA ARG A 215 17.28 -6.43 -19.34
C ARG A 215 18.60 -5.77 -18.94
N THR A 216 18.88 -4.59 -19.51
CA THR A 216 19.98 -3.75 -19.03
C THR A 216 19.62 -3.15 -17.67
N ILE A 217 20.63 -2.85 -16.84
CA ILE A 217 20.41 -2.24 -15.51
C ILE A 217 19.63 -0.92 -15.63
N ARG A 218 19.92 -0.09 -16.64
CA ARG A 218 19.20 1.16 -16.89
C ARG A 218 17.71 0.91 -17.18
N SER A 219 17.41 -0.03 -18.07
CA SER A 219 16.02 -0.38 -18.40
C SER A 219 15.29 -0.97 -17.19
N TYR A 220 15.97 -1.79 -16.40
CA TYR A 220 15.45 -2.35 -15.15
C TYR A 220 15.04 -1.25 -14.17
N ILE A 221 15.94 -0.31 -13.86
CA ILE A 221 15.68 0.76 -12.89
C ILE A 221 14.53 1.64 -13.38
N ASN A 222 14.55 2.03 -14.66
CA ASN A 222 13.48 2.86 -15.24
C ASN A 222 12.12 2.15 -15.20
N ALA A 223 12.05 0.86 -15.54
CA ALA A 223 10.79 0.13 -15.54
C ALA A 223 10.24 -0.10 -14.12
N THR A 224 11.13 -0.44 -13.18
CA THR A 224 10.74 -0.79 -11.80
C THR A 224 10.35 0.42 -10.96
N LEU A 225 10.94 1.59 -11.22
CA LEU A 225 10.56 2.82 -10.53
C LEU A 225 9.41 3.53 -11.24
N THR A 226 9.46 3.71 -12.57
CA THR A 226 8.53 4.63 -13.25
C THR A 226 7.10 4.11 -13.27
N ALA A 227 6.88 2.88 -13.75
CA ALA A 227 5.52 2.38 -13.96
C ALA A 227 4.71 2.27 -12.65
N PRO A 228 5.27 1.70 -11.57
CA PRO A 228 4.52 1.59 -10.33
C PRO A 228 4.31 2.91 -9.59
N ILE A 229 5.27 3.84 -9.67
CA ILE A 229 5.14 5.17 -9.06
C ILE A 229 4.03 5.97 -9.75
N LEU A 230 4.01 6.00 -11.08
CA LEU A 230 2.97 6.72 -11.83
C LEU A 230 1.58 6.14 -11.53
N PHE A 231 1.46 4.81 -11.50
CA PHE A 231 0.21 4.16 -11.13
C PHE A 231 -0.22 4.50 -9.70
N SER A 232 0.69 4.41 -8.73
CA SER A 232 0.42 4.73 -7.33
C SER A 232 -0.01 6.19 -7.16
N PHE A 233 0.65 7.11 -7.85
CA PHE A 233 0.31 8.53 -7.81
C PHE A 233 -1.08 8.78 -8.36
N LEU A 234 -1.41 8.14 -9.48
CA LEU A 234 -2.72 8.27 -10.10
C LEU A 234 -3.81 7.72 -9.16
N TRP A 235 -3.57 6.54 -8.59
CA TRP A 235 -4.48 5.91 -7.63
C TRP A 235 -4.75 6.82 -6.42
N PHE A 236 -3.71 7.24 -5.69
CA PHE A 236 -3.88 8.06 -4.49
C PHE A 236 -4.48 9.44 -4.80
N THR A 237 -4.21 9.99 -5.97
CA THR A 237 -4.82 11.26 -6.37
C THR A 237 -6.31 11.10 -6.67
N ILE A 238 -6.71 10.07 -7.42
CA ILE A 238 -8.11 9.86 -7.80
C ILE A 238 -8.94 9.53 -6.56
N PHE A 239 -8.57 8.47 -5.85
CA PHE A 239 -9.31 8.00 -4.69
C PHE A 239 -9.19 8.97 -3.51
N GLY A 240 -7.96 9.37 -3.17
CA GLY A 240 -7.71 10.30 -2.07
C GLY A 240 -8.25 11.69 -2.34
N GLY A 241 -8.18 12.17 -3.58
CA GLY A 241 -8.74 13.45 -4.00
C GLY A 241 -10.26 13.49 -3.91
N ALA A 242 -10.94 12.43 -4.37
CA ALA A 242 -12.38 12.28 -4.22
C ALA A 242 -12.79 12.28 -2.73
N GLY A 243 -12.09 11.49 -1.90
CA GLY A 243 -12.33 11.47 -0.45
C GLY A 243 -12.13 12.83 0.21
N LEU A 244 -11.02 13.52 -0.06
CA LEU A 244 -10.74 14.85 0.48
C LEU A 244 -11.75 15.90 0.04
N LYS A 245 -12.23 15.82 -1.21
CA LYS A 245 -13.28 16.70 -1.72
C LYS A 245 -14.58 16.49 -0.94
N MET A 246 -15.00 15.23 -0.75
CA MET A 246 -16.20 14.90 0.03
C MET A 246 -16.10 15.39 1.48
N GLU A 247 -14.94 15.20 2.12
CA GLU A 247 -14.66 15.70 3.46
C GLU A 247 -14.77 17.22 3.57
N ARG A 248 -14.25 17.95 2.58
CA ARG A 248 -14.33 19.40 2.52
C ARG A 248 -15.78 19.88 2.31
N GLU A 249 -16.54 19.20 1.45
CA GLU A 249 -17.95 19.51 1.22
C GLU A 249 -18.80 19.27 2.47
N ALA A 250 -18.54 18.18 3.22
CA ALA A 250 -19.20 17.91 4.50
C ALA A 250 -18.88 19.00 5.53
N ALA A 251 -17.61 19.41 5.65
CA ALA A 251 -17.20 20.47 6.57
C ALA A 251 -17.84 21.82 6.26
N LEU A 252 -17.98 22.18 4.98
CA LEU A 252 -18.67 23.41 4.56
C LEU A 252 -20.17 23.40 4.88
N LYS A 253 -20.78 22.22 5.01
CA LYS A 253 -22.18 22.04 5.41
C LYS A 253 -22.36 21.98 6.93
N GLY A 254 -21.29 22.15 7.72
CA GLY A 254 -21.35 22.15 9.17
C GLY A 254 -21.59 20.77 9.79
N ILE A 255 -21.39 19.69 9.03
CA ILE A 255 -21.60 18.32 9.50
C ILE A 255 -20.42 17.92 10.39
N ASN A 256 -20.72 17.64 11.66
CA ASN A 256 -19.75 17.29 12.68
C ASN A 256 -19.74 15.79 12.98
N CYS A 257 -18.70 15.31 13.67
CA CYS A 257 -18.51 13.89 14.00
C CYS A 257 -19.59 13.30 14.94
N SER A 258 -20.41 14.16 15.54
CA SER A 258 -21.55 13.84 16.39
C SER A 258 -22.87 13.74 15.62
N ASP A 259 -22.90 14.16 14.36
CA ASP A 259 -24.10 14.16 13.54
C ASP A 259 -24.30 12.79 12.87
N GLU A 260 -25.55 12.40 12.68
CA GLU A 260 -25.96 11.14 12.03
C GLU A 260 -25.33 10.96 10.63
N PHE A 261 -25.03 12.07 9.95
CA PHE A 261 -24.40 12.13 8.63
C PHE A 261 -22.87 12.29 8.65
N GLY A 262 -22.25 12.42 9.83
CA GLY A 262 -20.82 12.74 9.97
C GLY A 262 -20.03 11.84 10.90
N GLY A 263 -20.68 10.96 11.66
CA GLY A 263 -20.04 10.08 12.64
C GLY A 263 -19.69 8.67 12.15
N THR A 264 -19.04 7.88 13.00
CA THR A 264 -18.76 6.45 12.78
C THR A 264 -20.01 5.60 12.63
N ASN A 265 -21.21 6.14 12.84
CA ASN A 265 -22.47 5.42 12.66
C ASN A 265 -23.23 5.87 11.40
N SER A 266 -22.63 6.75 10.58
CA SER A 266 -23.28 7.23 9.36
C SER A 266 -23.45 6.09 8.35
N THR A 267 -24.69 5.67 8.15
CA THR A 267 -25.10 4.64 7.19
C THR A 267 -25.70 5.24 5.91
N GLU A 268 -26.01 6.54 5.90
CA GLU A 268 -26.66 7.20 4.77
C GLU A 268 -25.72 8.11 3.99
N PRO A 269 -25.76 8.10 2.64
CA PRO A 269 -25.05 9.08 1.84
C PRO A 269 -25.52 10.48 2.17
N LEU A 270 -24.70 11.47 1.82
CA LEU A 270 -25.09 12.88 1.76
C LEU A 270 -26.13 13.10 0.63
N GLY A 271 -27.23 12.36 0.70
CA GLY A 271 -28.32 12.32 -0.26
C GLY A 271 -29.26 13.47 -0.01
N ASN A 272 -29.01 14.59 -0.70
CA ASN A 272 -30.12 15.31 -1.36
C ASN A 272 -29.70 16.48 -2.26
N TYR A 273 -28.41 16.80 -2.40
CA TYR A 273 -28.02 17.89 -3.31
C TYR A 273 -26.74 17.54 -4.09
N SER A 274 -26.96 17.27 -5.38
CA SER A 274 -26.02 17.00 -6.51
C SER A 274 -25.21 15.70 -6.48
N ASP A 275 -25.56 14.80 -7.42
CA ASP A 275 -24.75 13.80 -8.15
C ASP A 275 -23.76 12.85 -7.42
N TYR A 276 -23.71 12.83 -6.08
CA TYR A 276 -22.78 11.94 -5.36
C TYR A 276 -23.50 11.11 -4.29
N HIS A 277 -23.86 9.85 -4.62
CA HIS A 277 -24.33 8.87 -3.65
C HIS A 277 -23.16 8.12 -3.01
N VAL A 278 -22.33 8.78 -2.19
CA VAL A 278 -21.31 8.12 -1.36
C VAL A 278 -21.30 8.72 0.05
N VAL A 279 -21.29 7.87 1.07
CA VAL A 279 -21.37 8.24 2.50
C VAL A 279 -20.02 8.64 3.03
N VAL A 280 -19.95 9.81 3.66
CA VAL A 280 -18.75 10.30 4.35
C VAL A 280 -18.75 9.72 5.76
N ARG A 281 -18.15 8.54 5.95
CA ARG A 281 -17.90 8.01 7.29
C ARG A 281 -16.54 8.52 7.77
N ARG A 282 -16.53 9.64 8.52
CA ARG A 282 -15.30 10.12 9.18
C ARG A 282 -14.90 9.13 10.28
N ARG A 283 -13.77 8.46 10.10
CA ARG A 283 -12.77 8.36 11.19
C ARG A 283 -11.72 9.40 10.85
N CYS A 284 -11.63 10.45 11.65
CA CYS A 284 -10.68 11.56 11.51
C CYS A 284 -9.42 11.16 10.75
N THR A 285 -9.35 11.55 9.48
CA THR A 285 -8.17 11.67 8.60
C THR A 285 -7.34 10.40 8.30
N LEU A 286 -7.35 9.36 9.14
CA LEU A 286 -6.47 8.19 9.03
C LEU A 286 -7.09 7.00 8.28
N THR A 287 -8.41 6.78 8.36
CA THR A 287 -9.01 5.53 7.86
C THR A 287 -9.32 5.55 6.36
N TYR A 288 -9.62 6.70 5.76
CA TYR A 288 -9.75 6.78 4.30
C TYR A 288 -8.43 6.44 3.60
N CYS A 289 -7.30 6.87 4.17
CA CYS A 289 -5.99 6.51 3.66
C CYS A 289 -5.70 5.02 3.89
N ASN A 290 -6.01 4.46 5.07
CA ASN A 290 -5.81 3.02 5.35
C ASN A 290 -6.68 2.07 4.51
N ASN A 291 -7.97 2.40 4.30
CA ASN A 291 -8.87 1.56 3.49
C ASN A 291 -8.54 1.64 1.99
N MET A 292 -8.04 2.78 1.50
CA MET A 292 -7.56 2.93 0.11
C MET A 292 -6.20 2.26 -0.13
N VAL A 293 -5.33 2.23 0.88
CA VAL A 293 -4.05 1.51 0.89
C VAL A 293 -4.26 -0.02 0.76
N THR A 294 -5.28 -0.56 1.41
CA THR A 294 -5.60 -1.99 1.33
C THR A 294 -6.14 -2.45 -0.02
N LEU A 295 -6.88 -1.61 -0.74
CA LEU A 295 -7.41 -1.96 -2.07
C LEU A 295 -6.31 -2.13 -3.14
N VAL A 296 -5.13 -1.52 -2.94
CA VAL A 296 -3.95 -1.65 -3.83
C VAL A 296 -3.11 -2.88 -3.48
N SER A 297 -3.30 -3.45 -2.29
CA SER A 297 -2.44 -4.49 -1.75
C SER A 297 -2.90 -5.92 -2.10
N PHE A 298 -3.92 -6.07 -2.95
CA PHE A 298 -4.46 -7.34 -3.46
C PHE A 298 -4.37 -7.45 -4.98
#